data_AF-A0A6C1P118-F1
#
_entry.id   AF-A0A6C1P118-F1
#
_cell.length_a   1.000
_cell.length_b   1.000
_cell.length_c   1.000
_cell.angle_alpha   90.00
_cell.angle_beta   90.00
_cell.angle_gamma   90.00
#
_symmetry.space_group_name_H-M   'P 1'
#
loop_
_entity.id
_entity.type
_entity.pdbx_description
1 polymer ?
#
loop_
_entity_poly.entity_id
_entity_poly.type
_entity_poly.pdbx_seq_one_letter_code
_entity_poly.pdbx_strand_id
1 'polypeptide(L)'
;MTDPGKGTGTDKKLKIGGRVLFIVYYLPPMGSSGVQRPLKLIKYLPRFGWKPVVVAPEPGVYHTFDESLCGELDESGAEVHRVAGNTLFHTTGGQNMGLSSLPESARRIFRSASSWFYLPDNKKGWIKPALSKCDEIIGKGDIDIIFSTAPPYSNHLIAADLGNRHKIPVVMDFRDDWLGSHLLNLPTSLHRKKMARLERKTLQQASLITAINSAMLMSLKSRNDDETDNDDSATPGLSTLYMVLPQGFDPEDFPDTHREAAPDTDPKAVQVAGRDAADDTAKSAPLRITYNGIFYGAQKPDVFLAAVRALLDSGFINENDIELVFQGGLEKPVLQRISELRLDRITVNKGYLPHRESVKNLFHSDLLWFTVGRQKNENQVTTGKLFEYIGTGKPILGLVPGGEAARILDAYGAGYRADPDSIEHVQQILIEILSTLRSKRIPPVDPVFSSTFNRIGIAGKLASRFDELKSHQATRRSNPDG
;
A
#
# COMPACT_ATOMS: atom_id res chain seq x y z
N MET A 1 -37.12 43.38 -28.10
CA MET A 1 -37.13 42.20 -27.23
C MET A 1 -35.70 41.94 -26.81
N THR A 2 -35.35 42.42 -25.62
CA THR A 2 -34.03 42.35 -25.01
C THR A 2 -34.05 41.24 -23.96
N ASP A 3 -33.09 40.32 -24.08
CA ASP A 3 -32.90 39.14 -23.23
C ASP A 3 -32.19 39.53 -21.91
N PRO A 4 -32.74 39.20 -20.73
CA PRO A 4 -32.09 39.44 -19.44
C PRO A 4 -31.27 38.23 -18.99
N GLY A 5 -30.01 38.48 -18.62
CA GLY A 5 -29.12 37.45 -18.08
C GLY A 5 -29.36 37.03 -16.62
N LYS A 6 -28.32 36.34 -16.12
CA LYS A 6 -28.11 35.68 -14.80
C LYS A 6 -28.63 34.24 -14.78
N GLY A 7 -27.84 33.20 -14.48
CA GLY A 7 -26.61 33.12 -13.71
C GLY A 7 -26.84 32.08 -12.61
N THR A 8 -26.11 30.97 -12.63
CA THR A 8 -25.97 30.10 -11.46
C THR A 8 -24.50 29.80 -11.28
N GLY A 9 -24.00 30.23 -10.12
CA GLY A 9 -22.60 30.22 -9.76
C GLY A 9 -22.10 28.80 -9.58
N THR A 10 -20.89 28.58 -10.08
CA THR A 10 -20.01 27.55 -9.55
C THR A 10 -19.62 27.99 -8.15
N ASP A 11 -20.07 27.26 -7.13
CA ASP A 11 -19.54 27.34 -5.78
C ASP A 11 -18.03 27.07 -5.84
N LYS A 12 -17.23 28.14 -5.94
CA LYS A 12 -15.82 28.09 -5.56
C LYS A 12 -15.80 27.90 -4.04
N LYS A 13 -15.89 26.65 -3.57
CA LYS A 13 -15.50 26.29 -2.20
C LYS A 13 -14.14 26.94 -1.96
N LEU A 14 -14.09 27.93 -1.05
CA LEU A 14 -12.83 28.54 -0.62
C LEU A 14 -11.92 27.39 -0.15
N LYS A 15 -10.72 27.24 -0.71
CA LYS A 15 -9.74 26.28 -0.19
C LYS A 15 -9.25 26.81 1.15
N ILE A 16 -9.67 26.17 2.24
CA ILE A 16 -9.32 26.57 3.61
C ILE A 16 -8.11 25.75 4.02
N GLY A 17 -6.93 26.19 3.60
CA GLY A 17 -5.67 25.55 3.99
C GLY A 17 -5.51 25.44 5.52
N GLY A 18 -4.54 24.62 5.94
CA GLY A 18 -4.34 24.34 7.35
C GLY A 18 -3.07 23.57 7.64
N ARG A 19 -2.91 23.17 8.90
CA ARG A 19 -1.79 22.36 9.38
C ARG A 19 -2.32 21.03 9.91
N VAL A 20 -1.69 19.95 9.48
CA VAL A 20 -2.10 18.58 9.80
C VAL A 20 -0.95 17.82 10.46
N LEU A 21 -1.21 17.29 11.65
CA LEU A 21 -0.27 16.46 12.40
C LEU A 21 -0.34 15.01 11.91
N PHE A 22 0.70 14.57 11.24
CA PHE A 22 0.88 13.22 10.73
C PHE A 22 1.54 12.31 11.77
N ILE A 23 0.84 11.25 12.18
CA ILE A 23 1.35 10.18 13.06
C ILE A 23 1.68 8.97 12.20
N VAL A 24 2.95 8.87 11.80
CA VAL A 24 3.42 7.91 10.81
C VAL A 24 4.62 7.15 11.35
N TYR A 25 4.47 5.84 11.56
CA TYR A 25 5.59 5.02 12.04
C TYR A 25 6.63 4.71 10.95
N TYR A 26 6.16 4.45 9.72
CA TYR A 26 7.02 4.10 8.59
C TYR A 26 7.24 5.31 7.68
N LEU A 27 8.44 5.89 7.73
CA LEU A 27 8.84 7.11 7.02
C LEU A 27 10.29 6.96 6.53
N PRO A 28 10.72 7.65 5.43
CA PRO A 28 12.13 7.62 4.99
C PRO A 28 13.10 7.89 6.15
N PRO A 29 14.31 7.29 6.17
CA PRO A 29 15.00 6.57 5.10
C PRO A 29 14.53 5.12 4.91
N MET A 30 13.48 4.66 5.60
CA MET A 30 12.93 3.33 5.36
C MET A 30 12.41 3.20 3.92
N GLY A 31 12.68 2.06 3.26
CA GLY A 31 12.31 1.82 1.86
C GLY A 31 11.21 0.78 1.65
N SER A 32 10.40 0.48 2.66
CA SER A 32 9.35 -0.56 2.57
C SER A 32 8.06 -0.04 1.93
N SER A 33 7.18 -0.94 1.49
CA SER A 33 5.85 -0.59 0.95
C SER A 33 5.00 0.22 1.93
N GLY A 34 5.28 0.10 3.24
CA GLY A 34 4.65 0.86 4.30
C GLY A 34 4.96 2.36 4.28
N VAL A 35 5.97 2.81 3.52
CA VAL A 35 6.44 4.21 3.48
C VAL A 35 5.81 4.99 2.33
N GLN A 36 5.55 4.33 1.22
CA GLN A 36 5.14 4.92 -0.05
C GLN A 36 3.88 5.80 0.06
N ARG A 37 2.79 5.25 0.60
CA ARG A 37 1.52 5.99 0.74
C ARG A 37 1.64 7.23 1.63
N PRO A 38 2.07 7.15 2.91
CA PRO A 38 2.17 8.34 3.75
C PRO A 38 3.12 9.38 3.18
N LEU A 39 4.27 8.98 2.63
CA LEU A 39 5.23 9.90 2.02
C LEU A 39 4.59 10.74 0.91
N LYS A 40 3.88 10.11 -0.03
CA LYS A 40 3.28 10.89 -1.13
C LYS A 40 2.07 11.72 -0.70
N LEU A 41 1.33 11.33 0.35
CA LEU A 41 0.31 12.21 0.94
C LEU A 41 0.98 13.46 1.55
N ILE A 42 2.07 13.29 2.29
CA ILE A 42 2.88 14.39 2.84
C ILE A 42 3.39 15.30 1.70
N LYS A 43 3.94 14.71 0.63
CA LYS A 43 4.43 15.42 -0.56
C LYS A 43 3.36 16.28 -1.24
N TYR A 44 2.14 15.76 -1.40
CA TYR A 44 1.14 16.40 -2.26
C TYR A 44 0.09 17.27 -1.55
N LEU A 45 -0.17 17.06 -0.26
CA LEU A 45 -1.09 17.91 0.50
C LEU A 45 -0.76 19.42 0.46
N PRO A 46 0.52 19.86 0.46
CA PRO A 46 0.87 21.27 0.30
C PRO A 46 0.28 21.93 -0.96
N ARG A 47 0.11 21.19 -2.06
CA ARG A 47 -0.52 21.69 -3.30
C ARG A 47 -1.99 22.08 -3.11
N PHE A 48 -2.60 21.61 -2.03
CA PHE A 48 -3.98 21.87 -1.65
C PHE A 48 -4.10 22.76 -0.41
N GLY A 49 -3.01 23.41 0.02
CA GLY A 49 -3.00 24.36 1.13
C GLY A 49 -2.82 23.72 2.52
N TRP A 50 -2.57 22.42 2.59
CA TRP A 50 -2.38 21.69 3.84
C TRP A 50 -0.90 21.43 4.09
N LYS A 51 -0.37 21.94 5.21
CA LYS A 51 1.03 21.79 5.62
C LYS A 51 1.19 20.63 6.60
N PRO A 52 1.91 19.55 6.22
CA PRO A 52 2.18 18.43 7.11
C PRO A 52 3.20 18.77 8.20
N VAL A 53 2.89 18.40 9.44
CA VAL A 53 3.83 18.29 10.55
C VAL A 53 3.88 16.82 10.93
N VAL A 54 5.03 16.17 10.84
CA VAL A 54 5.17 14.72 10.88
C VAL A 54 5.87 14.29 12.17
N VAL A 55 5.27 13.35 12.89
CA VAL A 55 5.90 12.66 14.03
C VAL A 55 6.10 11.20 13.66
N ALA A 56 7.35 10.76 13.71
CA ALA A 56 7.79 9.42 13.37
C ALA A 56 8.86 8.94 14.36
N PRO A 57 9.04 7.62 14.57
CA PRO A 57 10.17 7.13 15.33
C PRO A 57 11.50 7.43 14.59
N GLU A 58 12.59 7.50 15.34
CA GLU A 58 13.94 7.41 14.79
C GLU A 58 14.09 6.13 13.96
N PRO A 59 14.90 6.15 12.87
CA PRO A 59 15.11 4.95 12.05
C PRO A 59 15.70 3.82 12.90
N GLY A 60 14.97 2.72 13.04
CA GLY A 60 15.47 1.49 13.68
C GLY A 60 16.27 0.62 12.71
N VAL A 61 16.68 -0.57 13.15
CA VAL A 61 17.29 -1.58 12.27
C VAL A 61 16.19 -2.19 11.38
N TYR A 62 16.09 -1.72 10.14
CA TYR A 62 15.16 -2.24 9.14
C TYR A 62 15.90 -2.89 7.98
N HIS A 63 15.25 -3.85 7.34
CA HIS A 63 15.84 -4.64 6.25
C HIS A 63 15.99 -3.85 4.94
N THR A 64 15.28 -2.73 4.79
CA THR A 64 15.30 -1.92 3.55
C THR A 64 15.41 -0.43 3.87
N PHE A 65 16.46 0.20 3.33
CA PHE A 65 16.66 1.64 3.32
C PHE A 65 16.65 2.12 1.87
N ASP A 66 15.99 3.24 1.61
CA ASP A 66 15.94 3.89 0.30
C ASP A 66 16.19 5.38 0.49
N GLU A 67 17.43 5.81 0.25
CA GLU A 67 17.84 7.21 0.39
C GLU A 67 17.16 8.12 -0.64
N SER A 68 16.71 7.58 -1.78
CA SER A 68 16.01 8.38 -2.80
C SER A 68 14.69 8.95 -2.27
N LEU A 69 14.04 8.25 -1.33
CA LEU A 69 12.82 8.70 -0.68
C LEU A 69 13.06 9.82 0.35
N CYS A 70 14.29 10.00 0.83
CA CYS A 70 14.62 11.13 1.71
C CYS A 70 14.54 12.45 0.94
N GLY A 71 15.06 12.48 -0.30
CA GLY A 71 14.98 13.65 -1.16
C GLY A 71 13.53 14.11 -1.37
N GLU A 72 12.61 13.18 -1.62
CA GLU A 72 11.18 13.51 -1.76
C GLU A 72 10.55 14.07 -0.48
N LEU A 73 10.97 13.58 0.69
CA LEU A 73 10.49 14.10 1.98
C LEU A 73 11.03 15.51 2.22
N ASP A 74 12.30 15.76 1.93
CA ASP A 74 12.92 17.07 2.09
C ASP A 74 12.30 18.10 1.12
N GLU A 75 12.09 17.71 -0.14
CA GLU A 75 11.42 18.54 -1.16
C GLU A 75 9.97 18.88 -0.81
N SER A 76 9.30 18.05 0.00
CA SER A 76 7.93 18.34 0.47
C SER A 76 7.85 19.55 1.41
N GLY A 77 8.98 19.95 2.02
CA GLY A 77 9.03 21.00 3.04
C GLY A 77 8.28 20.66 4.33
N ALA A 78 8.00 19.39 4.58
CA ALA A 78 7.32 18.93 5.79
C ALA A 78 8.20 19.10 7.03
N GLU A 79 7.60 19.54 8.14
CA GLU A 79 8.27 19.62 9.44
C GLU A 79 8.32 18.22 10.05
N VAL A 80 9.51 17.61 10.17
CA VAL A 80 9.65 16.22 10.65
C VAL A 80 10.26 16.18 12.06
N HIS A 81 9.56 15.55 12.99
CA HIS A 81 10.03 15.29 14.35
C HIS A 81 10.23 13.80 14.58
N ARG A 82 11.48 13.43 14.90
CA ARG A 82 11.84 12.07 15.27
C ARG A 82 11.77 11.88 16.77
N VAL A 83 11.23 10.74 17.21
CA VAL A 83 11.14 10.37 18.63
C VAL A 83 11.72 8.98 18.87
N ALA A 84 12.11 8.70 20.11
CA ALA A 84 12.58 7.38 20.49
C ALA A 84 11.49 6.31 20.20
N GLY A 85 11.83 5.30 19.42
CA GLY A 85 10.90 4.21 19.13
C GLY A 85 10.61 3.33 20.34
N ASN A 86 11.54 3.24 21.31
CA ASN A 86 11.48 2.43 22.55
C ASN A 86 10.84 1.05 22.38
N THR A 87 10.95 0.49 21.17
CA THR A 87 10.31 -0.76 20.80
C THR A 87 11.25 -1.87 21.25
N LEU A 88 10.76 -2.87 21.97
CA LEU A 88 11.54 -4.10 22.18
C LEU A 88 11.99 -4.60 20.79
N PHE A 89 13.29 -4.84 20.61
CA PHE A 89 13.93 -5.19 19.33
C PHE A 89 14.16 -4.05 18.30
N HIS A 90 13.98 -2.78 18.67
CA HIS A 90 14.23 -1.62 17.77
C HIS A 90 15.68 -1.53 17.26
N THR A 91 16.64 -1.96 18.09
CA THR A 91 18.09 -1.85 17.84
C THR A 91 18.79 -3.17 17.55
N THR A 92 18.16 -4.32 17.84
CA THR A 92 18.79 -5.65 17.71
C THR A 92 18.32 -6.47 16.52
N GLY A 93 17.56 -5.88 15.60
CA GLY A 93 17.21 -6.52 14.32
C GLY A 93 16.50 -7.87 14.45
N GLY A 94 15.77 -8.09 15.55
CA GLY A 94 15.01 -9.32 15.79
C GLY A 94 15.83 -10.62 15.77
N GLN A 95 17.16 -10.57 15.81
CA GLN A 95 17.99 -11.78 15.77
C GLN A 95 18.22 -12.34 17.18
N ASN A 96 17.60 -13.50 17.41
CA ASN A 96 18.02 -14.57 18.30
C ASN A 96 18.29 -14.22 19.78
N MET A 97 17.24 -13.83 20.50
CA MET A 97 17.25 -14.01 21.95
C MET A 97 16.88 -15.46 22.29
N GLY A 98 17.83 -16.40 22.20
CA GLY A 98 17.77 -17.76 22.80
C GLY A 98 16.54 -18.65 22.50
N LEU A 99 15.56 -18.19 21.74
CA LEU A 99 14.29 -18.89 21.53
C LEU A 99 14.48 -20.07 20.59
N SER A 100 15.50 -20.02 19.73
CA SER A 100 15.90 -21.08 18.81
C SER A 100 16.45 -22.33 19.50
N SER A 101 16.71 -22.30 20.82
CA SER A 101 17.04 -23.50 21.60
C SER A 101 15.84 -24.11 22.35
N LEU A 102 14.70 -23.43 22.40
CA LEU A 102 13.49 -23.94 23.07
C LEU A 102 12.73 -24.95 22.19
N PRO A 103 12.05 -25.95 22.78
CA PRO A 103 11.11 -26.82 22.08
C PRO A 103 9.98 -26.04 21.40
N GLU A 104 9.47 -26.53 20.27
CA GLU A 104 8.46 -25.83 19.46
C GLU A 104 7.15 -25.56 20.23
N SER A 105 6.77 -26.45 21.15
CA SER A 105 5.63 -26.27 22.05
C SER A 105 5.83 -25.08 23.00
N ALA A 106 7.02 -24.94 23.61
CA ALA A 106 7.38 -23.83 24.48
C ALA A 106 7.48 -22.52 23.70
N ARG A 107 8.03 -22.52 22.48
CA ARG A 107 8.00 -21.36 21.59
C ARG A 107 6.59 -20.93 21.25
N ARG A 108 5.69 -21.88 20.96
CA ARG A 108 4.28 -21.57 20.65
C ARG A 108 3.56 -20.93 21.83
N ILE A 109 3.81 -21.43 23.05
CA ILE A 109 3.26 -20.85 24.29
C ILE A 109 3.85 -19.46 24.51
N PHE A 110 5.17 -19.30 24.41
CA PHE A 110 5.84 -18.02 24.57
C PHE A 110 5.37 -16.99 23.52
N ARG A 111 5.26 -17.37 22.25
CA ARG A 111 4.72 -16.51 21.17
C ARG A 111 3.27 -16.09 21.48
N SER A 112 2.43 -17.05 21.86
CA SER A 112 1.04 -16.81 22.26
C SER A 112 0.91 -15.93 23.51
N ALA A 113 1.81 -16.04 24.47
CA ALA A 113 1.84 -15.19 25.66
C ALA A 113 2.38 -13.79 25.33
N SER A 114 3.45 -13.71 24.54
CA SER A 114 4.08 -12.45 24.12
C SER A 114 3.13 -11.57 23.30
N SER A 115 2.23 -12.15 22.49
CA SER A 115 1.24 -11.39 21.72
C SER A 115 0.28 -10.57 22.60
N TRP A 116 0.04 -10.98 23.85
CA TRP A 116 -0.77 -10.20 24.80
C TRP A 116 -0.07 -8.93 25.28
N PHE A 117 1.26 -8.93 25.37
CA PHE A 117 2.03 -7.76 25.80
C PHE A 117 2.10 -6.70 24.71
N TYR A 118 2.16 -7.15 23.45
CA TYR A 118 2.21 -6.31 22.26
C TYR A 118 0.83 -5.87 21.76
N LEU A 119 -0.15 -5.65 22.64
CA LEU A 119 -1.40 -5.01 22.24
C LEU A 119 -1.20 -3.48 22.15
N PRO A 120 -1.53 -2.82 21.01
CA PRO A 120 -2.24 -3.38 19.85
C PRO A 120 -1.32 -4.07 18.83
N ASP A 121 -0.03 -3.71 18.82
CA ASP A 121 1.01 -4.34 18.03
C ASP A 121 2.38 -4.23 18.73
N ASN A 122 3.38 -4.85 18.10
CA ASN A 122 4.76 -4.85 18.61
C ASN A 122 5.41 -3.47 18.60
N LYS A 123 4.78 -2.41 18.09
CA LYS A 123 5.31 -1.05 18.05
C LYS A 123 4.93 -0.22 19.25
N LYS A 124 4.07 -0.71 20.16
CA LYS A 124 3.58 -0.03 21.38
C LYS A 124 4.58 0.85 22.14
N GLY A 125 5.87 0.49 22.16
CA GLY A 125 6.92 1.25 22.83
C GLY A 125 7.02 2.73 22.42
N TRP A 126 6.68 3.06 21.17
CA TRP A 126 6.78 4.43 20.67
C TRP A 126 5.61 5.34 21.05
N ILE A 127 4.51 4.78 21.59
CA ILE A 127 3.29 5.53 21.91
C ILE A 127 3.59 6.66 22.89
N LYS A 128 4.30 6.38 23.99
CA LYS A 128 4.59 7.41 25.01
C LYS A 128 5.51 8.53 24.48
N PRO A 129 6.65 8.23 23.84
CA PRO A 129 7.48 9.26 23.21
C PRO A 129 6.73 10.10 22.17
N ALA A 130 5.90 9.46 21.34
CA ALA A 130 5.10 10.15 20.33
C ALA A 130 4.07 11.08 20.97
N LEU A 131 3.32 10.64 21.98
CA LEU A 131 2.34 11.47 22.69
C LEU A 131 2.99 12.72 23.29
N SER A 132 4.12 12.56 23.99
CA SER A 132 4.84 13.68 24.58
C SER A 132 5.27 14.72 23.53
N LYS A 133 5.75 14.26 22.36
CA LYS A 133 6.18 15.17 21.29
C LYS A 133 4.99 15.83 20.60
N CYS A 134 3.92 15.09 20.35
CA CYS A 134 2.69 15.62 19.78
C CYS A 134 2.07 16.69 20.70
N ASP A 135 2.10 16.50 22.01
CA ASP A 135 1.61 17.50 22.98
C ASP A 135 2.42 18.79 22.94
N GLU A 136 3.74 18.70 22.84
CA GLU A 136 4.62 19.86 22.65
C GLU A 136 4.27 20.62 21.36
N ILE A 137 4.04 19.90 20.26
CA ILE A 137 3.71 20.49 18.96
C ILE A 137 2.34 21.16 19.01
N ILE A 138 1.31 20.46 19.50
CA ILE A 138 -0.05 21.00 19.61
C ILE A 138 -0.08 22.21 20.55
N GLY A 139 0.70 22.19 21.64
CA GLY A 139 0.80 23.29 22.60
C GLY A 139 1.38 24.59 22.04
N LYS A 140 2.11 24.54 20.92
CA LYS A 140 2.60 25.75 20.22
C LYS A 140 1.51 26.48 19.43
N GLY A 141 0.30 25.90 19.34
CA GLY A 141 -0.76 26.37 18.48
C GLY A 141 -0.61 25.84 17.05
N ASP A 142 -1.67 25.95 16.26
CA ASP A 142 -1.67 25.72 14.82
C ASP A 142 -1.74 24.25 14.34
N ILE A 143 -2.40 23.34 15.06
CA ILE A 143 -2.81 22.04 14.48
C ILE A 143 -4.31 22.01 14.30
N ASP A 144 -4.76 21.89 13.05
CA ASP A 144 -6.19 21.85 12.70
C ASP A 144 -6.73 20.41 12.68
N ILE A 145 -5.89 19.44 12.29
CA ILE A 145 -6.28 18.04 12.09
C ILE A 145 -5.15 17.10 12.54
N ILE A 146 -5.52 15.96 13.11
CA ILE A 146 -4.61 14.84 13.36
C ILE A 146 -4.89 13.74 12.34
N PHE A 147 -3.88 13.35 11.58
CA PHE A 147 -3.93 12.25 10.63
C PHE A 147 -3.05 11.10 11.11
N SER A 148 -3.58 9.87 11.10
CA SER A 148 -2.82 8.66 11.40
C SER A 148 -3.07 7.60 10.34
N THR A 149 -2.06 6.82 10.00
CA THR A 149 -2.18 5.71 9.05
C THR A 149 -1.68 4.41 9.69
N ALA A 150 -2.40 3.31 9.48
CA ALA A 150 -2.02 1.98 9.97
C ALA A 150 -1.90 0.98 8.81
N PRO A 151 -1.07 -0.07 8.97
CA PRO A 151 -0.26 -0.44 10.15
C PRO A 151 0.95 0.48 10.42
N PRO A 152 1.49 0.52 11.66
CA PRO A 152 0.99 -0.16 12.86
C PRO A 152 -0.24 0.56 13.46
N TYR A 153 -1.09 -0.18 14.16
CA TYR A 153 -2.31 0.33 14.78
C TYR A 153 -2.05 1.18 16.03
N SER A 154 -0.85 1.08 16.60
CA SER A 154 -0.32 2.02 17.59
C SER A 154 -0.44 3.50 17.13
N ASN A 155 -0.37 3.78 15.83
CA ASN A 155 -0.58 5.13 15.27
C ASN A 155 -1.99 5.66 15.59
N HIS A 156 -3.01 4.81 15.45
CA HIS A 156 -4.39 5.19 15.70
C HIS A 156 -4.67 5.38 17.19
N LEU A 157 -4.01 4.63 18.08
CA LEU A 157 -4.11 4.86 19.52
C LEU A 157 -3.57 6.23 19.92
N ILE A 158 -2.43 6.63 19.38
CA ILE A 158 -1.84 7.95 19.62
C ILE A 158 -2.80 9.04 19.13
N ALA A 159 -3.36 8.86 17.93
CA ALA A 159 -4.30 9.81 17.34
C ALA A 159 -5.60 9.95 18.15
N ALA A 160 -6.17 8.83 18.58
CA ALA A 160 -7.37 8.79 19.42
C ALA A 160 -7.16 9.51 20.77
N ASP A 161 -6.03 9.25 21.42
CA ASP A 161 -5.69 9.90 22.69
C ASP A 161 -5.54 11.42 22.54
N LEU A 162 -4.79 11.87 21.53
CA LEU A 162 -4.59 13.29 21.23
C LEU A 162 -5.89 13.98 20.83
N GLY A 163 -6.71 13.36 19.97
CA GLY A 163 -8.00 13.88 19.56
C GLY A 163 -8.95 14.08 20.75
N ASN A 164 -8.98 13.10 21.66
CA ASN A 164 -9.81 13.21 22.86
C ASN A 164 -9.31 14.32 23.80
N ARG A 165 -8.00 14.43 24.03
CA ARG A 165 -7.42 15.44 24.96
C ARG A 165 -7.49 16.86 24.42
N HIS A 166 -7.22 17.06 23.13
CA HIS A 166 -7.11 18.39 22.51
C HIS A 166 -8.35 18.82 21.72
N LYS A 167 -9.35 17.94 21.58
CA LYS A 167 -10.58 18.19 20.80
C LYS A 167 -10.29 18.63 19.35
N ILE A 168 -9.26 18.02 18.76
CA ILE A 168 -8.87 18.20 17.36
C ILE A 168 -9.45 17.04 16.53
N PRO A 169 -10.06 17.30 15.35
CA PRO A 169 -10.55 16.27 14.46
C PRO A 169 -9.50 15.23 14.11
N VAL A 170 -9.88 13.95 14.23
CA VAL A 170 -8.98 12.81 13.96
C VAL A 170 -9.39 12.12 12.67
N VAL A 171 -8.41 11.88 11.80
CA VAL A 171 -8.54 11.12 10.57
C VAL A 171 -7.70 9.85 10.71
N MET A 172 -8.34 8.68 10.56
CA MET A 172 -7.69 7.37 10.66
C MET A 172 -7.71 6.66 9.30
N ASP A 173 -6.54 6.50 8.70
CA ASP A 173 -6.33 5.85 7.40
C ASP A 173 -5.91 4.38 7.54
N PHE A 174 -6.78 3.49 7.07
CA PHE A 174 -6.61 2.04 7.10
C PHE A 174 -6.10 1.51 5.77
N ARG A 175 -4.88 0.97 5.81
CA ARG A 175 -4.25 0.25 4.69
C ARG A 175 -4.41 -1.26 4.83
N ASP A 176 -4.61 -1.72 6.06
CA ASP A 176 -4.96 -3.09 6.40
C ASP A 176 -6.05 -3.05 7.48
N ASP A 177 -7.08 -3.88 7.35
CA ASP A 177 -8.12 -4.06 8.38
C ASP A 177 -7.45 -4.44 9.70
N TRP A 178 -7.88 -3.88 10.84
CA TRP A 178 -7.32 -4.17 12.16
C TRP A 178 -7.60 -5.61 12.62
N LEU A 179 -8.82 -5.97 13.00
CA LEU A 179 -9.14 -7.34 13.46
C LEU A 179 -9.05 -8.40 12.37
N GLY A 180 -9.21 -7.94 11.13
CA GLY A 180 -9.09 -8.71 9.92
C GLY A 180 -7.67 -8.85 9.40
N SER A 181 -6.69 -8.15 9.98
CA SER A 181 -5.31 -8.12 9.48
C SER A 181 -4.69 -9.51 9.47
N HIS A 182 -3.96 -9.81 8.39
CA HIS A 182 -3.04 -10.94 8.35
C HIS A 182 -1.78 -10.69 9.21
N LEU A 183 -1.51 -9.44 9.62
CA LEU A 183 -0.36 -9.06 10.43
C LEU A 183 -0.56 -9.34 11.93
N LEU A 184 -1.80 -9.61 12.36
CA LEU A 184 -2.11 -9.86 13.76
C LEU A 184 -2.36 -11.33 14.01
N ASN A 185 -1.61 -11.89 14.96
CA ASN A 185 -1.91 -13.20 15.54
C ASN A 185 -2.74 -13.01 16.82
N LEU A 186 -4.01 -13.40 16.77
CA LEU A 186 -4.92 -13.35 17.92
C LEU A 186 -5.19 -14.78 18.44
N PRO A 187 -4.36 -15.33 19.34
CA PRO A 187 -4.36 -16.76 19.66
C PRO A 187 -5.63 -17.26 20.37
N THR A 188 -6.40 -16.39 21.02
CA THR A 188 -7.60 -16.80 21.79
C THR A 188 -8.78 -15.87 21.54
N SER A 189 -9.99 -16.38 21.78
CA SER A 189 -11.22 -15.58 21.71
C SER A 189 -11.23 -14.41 22.71
N LEU A 190 -10.63 -14.57 23.89
CA LEU A 190 -10.47 -13.48 24.85
C LEU A 190 -9.53 -12.38 24.32
N HIS A 191 -8.42 -12.78 23.70
CA HIS A 191 -7.50 -11.83 23.06
C HIS A 191 -8.20 -11.07 21.92
N ARG A 192 -8.97 -11.78 21.10
CA ARG A 192 -9.78 -11.18 20.03
C ARG A 192 -10.82 -10.19 20.59
N LYS A 193 -11.56 -10.55 21.64
CA LYS A 193 -12.53 -9.65 22.29
C LYS A 193 -11.85 -8.40 22.86
N LYS A 194 -10.69 -8.54 23.50
CA LYS A 194 -9.92 -7.40 24.01
C LYS A 194 -9.42 -6.50 22.88
N MET A 195 -8.93 -7.07 21.79
CA MET A 195 -8.54 -6.30 20.61
C MET A 195 -9.74 -5.60 19.96
N ALA A 196 -10.90 -6.25 19.89
CA ALA A 196 -12.10 -5.68 19.30
C ALA A 196 -12.60 -4.47 20.11
N ARG A 197 -12.59 -4.56 21.44
CA ARG A 197 -12.89 -3.42 22.32
C ARG A 197 -11.90 -2.28 22.14
N LEU A 198 -10.61 -2.60 21.99
CA LEU A 198 -9.58 -1.59 21.74
C LEU A 198 -9.77 -0.90 20.39
N GLU A 199 -10.01 -1.67 19.32
CA GLU A 199 -10.35 -1.16 17.98
C GLU A 199 -11.56 -0.22 18.09
N ARG A 200 -12.68 -0.69 18.64
CA ARG A 200 -13.92 0.09 18.78
C ARG A 200 -13.70 1.41 19.51
N LYS A 201 -13.09 1.39 20.71
CA LYS A 201 -12.80 2.61 21.48
C LYS A 201 -11.90 3.58 20.73
N THR A 202 -11.02 3.08 19.88
CA THR A 202 -10.15 3.89 19.02
C THR A 202 -10.95 4.51 17.87
N LEU A 203 -11.73 3.71 17.13
CA LEU A 203 -12.54 4.15 16.00
C LEU A 203 -13.57 5.21 16.39
N GLN A 204 -14.16 5.10 17.58
CA GLN A 204 -15.12 6.09 18.12
C GLN A 204 -14.53 7.50 18.31
N GLN A 205 -13.20 7.65 18.33
CA GLN A 205 -12.55 8.97 18.38
C GLN A 205 -12.34 9.60 17.00
N ALA A 206 -12.58 8.85 15.92
CA ALA A 206 -12.35 9.33 14.56
C ALA A 206 -13.49 10.24 14.09
N SER A 207 -13.12 11.42 13.56
CA SER A 207 -14.02 12.27 12.79
C SER A 207 -14.18 11.77 11.35
N LEU A 208 -13.14 11.11 10.82
CA LEU A 208 -13.14 10.47 9.51
C LEU A 208 -12.32 9.19 9.55
N ILE A 209 -12.89 8.09 9.05
CA ILE A 209 -12.19 6.85 8.77
C ILE A 209 -12.03 6.71 7.26
N THR A 210 -10.78 6.56 6.81
CA THR A 210 -10.47 6.21 5.42
C THR A 210 -10.00 4.78 5.31
N ALA A 211 -10.37 4.10 4.23
CA ALA A 211 -9.83 2.77 3.92
C ALA A 211 -9.49 2.64 2.44
N ILE A 212 -8.54 1.77 2.12
CA ILE A 212 -8.04 1.61 0.74
C ILE A 212 -9.05 1.01 -0.25
N ASN A 213 -10.17 0.45 0.23
CA ASN A 213 -11.24 -0.05 -0.62
C ASN A 213 -12.56 -0.16 0.15
N SER A 214 -13.65 -0.38 -0.61
CA SER A 214 -15.01 -0.41 -0.07
C SER A 214 -15.23 -1.59 0.87
N ALA A 215 -14.69 -2.78 0.56
CA ALA A 215 -14.88 -3.97 1.37
C ALA A 215 -14.30 -3.79 2.79
N MET A 216 -13.10 -3.23 2.89
CA MET A 216 -12.48 -2.88 4.17
C MET A 216 -13.25 -1.77 4.90
N LEU A 217 -13.66 -0.71 4.18
CA LEU A 217 -14.41 0.40 4.77
C LEU A 217 -15.74 -0.09 5.38
N MET A 218 -16.47 -0.95 4.67
CA MET A 218 -17.72 -1.54 5.16
C MET A 218 -17.48 -2.42 6.39
N SER A 219 -16.39 -3.18 6.42
CA SER A 219 -16.04 -4.02 7.56
C SER A 219 -15.67 -3.20 8.80
N LEU A 220 -14.94 -2.10 8.63
CA LEU A 220 -14.62 -1.16 9.71
C LEU A 220 -15.88 -0.44 10.21
N LYS A 221 -16.72 0.03 9.29
CA LYS A 221 -17.99 0.69 9.60
C LYS A 221 -18.91 -0.23 10.40
N SER A 222 -19.11 -1.46 9.94
CA SER A 222 -19.98 -2.41 10.65
C SER A 222 -19.51 -2.67 12.08
N ARG A 223 -18.20 -2.70 12.33
CA ARG A 223 -17.64 -2.91 13.68
C ARG A 223 -17.68 -1.65 14.55
N ASN A 224 -17.56 -0.47 13.95
CA ASN A 224 -17.67 0.79 14.69
C ASN A 224 -19.13 1.05 15.10
N ASP A 225 -20.08 0.78 14.20
CA ASP A 225 -21.50 1.06 14.40
C ASP A 225 -22.22 -0.05 15.22
N ASP A 226 -21.57 -1.19 15.51
CA ASP A 226 -22.18 -2.33 16.24
C ASP A 226 -22.50 -1.99 17.71
N GLU A 227 -23.75 -1.68 18.03
CA GLU A 227 -24.21 -1.26 19.37
C GLU A 227 -24.24 -2.39 20.43
N THR A 228 -23.85 -3.62 20.10
CA THR A 228 -24.07 -4.79 20.99
C THR A 228 -23.23 -4.86 22.27
N ASP A 229 -22.18 -4.04 22.41
CA ASP A 229 -21.40 -3.87 23.66
C ASP A 229 -21.79 -2.50 24.26
N ASN A 230 -22.92 -2.45 24.98
CA ASN A 230 -23.41 -1.29 25.75
C ASN A 230 -22.39 -0.91 26.85
N ASP A 231 -21.41 -0.09 26.50
CA ASP A 231 -20.57 0.65 27.45
C ASP A 231 -21.13 2.08 27.51
N ASP A 232 -21.95 2.36 28.54
CA ASP A 232 -22.62 3.65 28.80
C ASP A 232 -21.64 4.85 28.95
N SER A 233 -20.33 4.60 28.89
CA SER A 233 -19.28 5.62 28.88
C SER A 233 -18.97 6.22 27.50
N ALA A 234 -19.58 5.69 26.42
CA ALA A 234 -19.45 6.28 25.09
C ALA A 234 -20.13 7.65 25.06
N THR A 235 -19.31 8.71 25.11
CA THR A 235 -19.79 10.08 24.90
C THR A 235 -20.46 10.14 23.53
N PRO A 236 -21.67 10.74 23.39
CA PRO A 236 -22.30 10.93 22.08
C PRO A 236 -21.41 11.84 21.22
N GLY A 237 -20.49 11.23 20.47
CA GLY A 237 -19.62 11.89 19.51
C GLY A 237 -20.34 12.03 18.16
N LEU A 238 -19.89 12.96 17.32
CA LEU A 238 -20.42 13.10 15.95
C LEU A 238 -20.48 11.76 15.23
N SER A 239 -21.40 11.64 14.27
CA SER A 239 -21.33 10.59 13.27
C SER A 239 -19.97 10.61 12.58
N THR A 240 -19.20 9.54 12.77
CA THR A 240 -17.93 9.33 12.07
C THR A 240 -18.20 9.30 10.57
N LEU A 241 -17.46 10.10 9.80
CA LEU A 241 -17.51 10.05 8.35
C LEU A 241 -16.67 8.87 7.83
N TYR A 242 -17.05 8.32 6.69
CA TYR A 242 -16.35 7.20 6.06
C TYR A 242 -16.04 7.53 4.61
N MET A 243 -14.82 7.20 4.16
CA MET A 243 -14.38 7.46 2.79
C MET A 243 -13.45 6.38 2.26
N VAL A 244 -13.68 5.93 1.03
CA VAL A 244 -12.68 5.12 0.31
C VAL A 244 -11.58 6.06 -0.19
N LEU A 245 -10.36 5.82 0.26
CA LEU A 245 -9.16 6.53 -0.19
C LEU A 245 -8.21 5.46 -0.75
N PRO A 246 -8.29 5.13 -2.06
CA PRO A 246 -7.60 3.97 -2.58
C PRO A 246 -6.08 4.11 -2.48
N GLN A 247 -5.36 3.01 -2.63
CA GLN A 247 -3.94 3.08 -3.00
C GLN A 247 -3.80 3.76 -4.36
N GLY A 248 -2.57 4.11 -4.72
CA GLY A 248 -2.33 4.84 -5.95
C GLY A 248 -0.88 4.77 -6.42
N PHE A 249 -0.66 5.28 -7.63
CA PHE A 249 0.65 5.50 -8.22
C PHE A 249 1.00 6.98 -8.20
N ASP A 250 2.29 7.29 -8.09
CA ASP A 250 2.77 8.66 -8.21
C ASP A 250 3.09 8.96 -9.67
N PRO A 251 2.37 9.86 -10.37
CA PRO A 251 2.67 10.20 -11.76
C PRO A 251 4.11 10.70 -11.99
N GLU A 252 4.77 11.27 -10.98
CA GLU A 252 6.15 11.76 -11.10
C GLU A 252 7.20 10.62 -11.13
N ASP A 253 6.82 9.38 -10.79
CA ASP A 253 7.70 8.21 -10.89
C ASP A 253 7.77 7.68 -12.35
N PHE A 254 6.86 8.12 -13.22
CA PHE A 254 6.68 7.63 -14.59
C PHE A 254 7.46 8.56 -15.54
N PRO A 255 8.18 8.04 -16.56
CA PRO A 255 8.88 8.89 -17.51
C PRO A 255 7.88 9.73 -18.30
N ASP A 256 8.23 11.00 -18.53
CA ASP A 256 7.50 11.84 -19.47
C ASP A 256 7.53 11.14 -20.83
N THR A 257 6.35 10.82 -21.38
CA THR A 257 6.19 10.18 -22.70
C THR A 257 6.81 10.99 -23.85
N HIS A 258 7.30 12.19 -23.56
CA HIS A 258 8.01 13.08 -24.48
C HIS A 258 9.54 13.09 -24.35
N ARG A 259 10.18 12.41 -23.38
CA ARG A 259 11.61 12.68 -23.08
C ARG A 259 12.61 11.54 -22.96
N GLU A 260 12.24 10.28 -22.79
CA GLU A 260 13.27 9.23 -22.61
C GLU A 260 12.98 8.00 -23.47
N ALA A 261 13.80 7.85 -24.53
CA ALA A 261 14.01 6.55 -25.19
C ALA A 261 14.61 5.56 -24.17
N ALA A 262 14.38 4.27 -24.42
CA ALA A 262 14.70 3.18 -23.50
C ALA A 262 16.11 3.32 -22.87
N PRO A 263 16.26 3.11 -21.55
CA PRO A 263 17.58 3.09 -20.94
C PRO A 263 18.38 1.93 -21.50
N ASP A 264 19.62 2.24 -21.91
CA ASP A 264 20.66 1.27 -22.23
C ASP A 264 20.70 0.18 -21.15
N THR A 265 20.73 -1.06 -21.61
CA THR A 265 20.83 -2.24 -20.74
C THR A 265 22.08 -2.12 -19.86
N ASP A 266 21.89 -1.86 -18.56
CA ASP A 266 22.96 -1.91 -17.57
C ASP A 266 23.61 -3.32 -17.56
N PRO A 267 24.92 -3.46 -17.86
CA PRO A 267 25.63 -4.72 -17.91
C PRO A 267 25.81 -5.41 -16.55
N LYS A 268 25.28 -4.87 -15.44
CA LYS A 268 25.31 -5.51 -14.11
C LYS A 268 24.09 -6.37 -13.75
N ALA A 269 23.14 -6.56 -14.67
CA ALA A 269 22.12 -7.60 -14.47
C ALA A 269 22.82 -8.97 -14.43
N VAL A 270 22.79 -9.64 -13.27
CA VAL A 270 23.29 -11.01 -13.12
C VAL A 270 22.42 -11.92 -13.98
N GLN A 271 22.86 -12.16 -15.22
CA GLN A 271 22.35 -13.24 -16.04
C GLN A 271 22.65 -14.54 -15.29
N VAL A 272 21.59 -15.27 -14.92
CA VAL A 272 21.74 -16.68 -14.57
C VAL A 272 22.18 -17.37 -15.87
N ALA A 273 23.36 -17.97 -15.83
CA ALA A 273 24.20 -18.26 -16.99
C ALA A 273 23.50 -19.01 -18.16
N GLY A 274 23.84 -18.64 -19.40
CA GLY A 274 23.73 -19.54 -20.57
C GLY A 274 22.95 -19.05 -21.79
N ARG A 275 23.27 -17.87 -22.34
CA ARG A 275 22.93 -17.54 -23.74
C ARG A 275 24.21 -17.42 -24.56
N ASP A 276 24.55 -18.48 -25.28
CA ASP A 276 25.55 -18.43 -26.34
C ASP A 276 24.98 -17.62 -27.51
N ALA A 277 25.77 -16.63 -27.95
CA ALA A 277 25.44 -15.79 -29.08
C ALA A 277 25.61 -16.57 -30.39
N ALA A 278 24.50 -17.03 -30.97
CA ALA A 278 24.41 -17.40 -32.38
C ALA A 278 22.96 -17.33 -32.87
N ASP A 279 22.66 -16.34 -33.71
CA ASP A 279 22.13 -16.49 -35.07
C ASP A 279 21.27 -15.28 -35.43
N ASP A 280 21.82 -14.47 -36.32
CA ASP A 280 21.37 -13.13 -36.70
C ASP A 280 20.34 -13.27 -37.84
N THR A 281 19.12 -13.62 -37.46
CA THR A 281 17.92 -13.41 -38.29
C THR A 281 16.99 -12.53 -37.48
N ALA A 282 16.39 -11.51 -38.10
CA ALA A 282 15.56 -10.48 -37.47
C ALA A 282 14.35 -11.06 -36.69
N LYS A 283 14.61 -11.64 -35.52
CA LYS A 283 13.62 -12.08 -34.55
C LYS A 283 13.20 -10.88 -33.74
N SER A 284 11.90 -10.66 -33.63
CA SER A 284 11.36 -9.66 -32.70
C SER A 284 11.90 -9.95 -31.30
N ALA A 285 12.26 -8.91 -30.56
CA ALA A 285 12.67 -9.04 -29.16
C ALA A 285 11.64 -9.86 -28.36
N PRO A 286 12.08 -10.67 -27.37
CA PRO A 286 11.17 -11.46 -26.53
C PRO A 286 10.19 -10.54 -25.79
N LEU A 287 8.94 -10.99 -25.65
CA LEU A 287 7.93 -10.28 -24.86
C LEU A 287 8.31 -10.30 -23.38
N ARG A 288 8.38 -9.13 -22.75
CA ARG A 288 8.82 -8.98 -21.36
C ARG A 288 7.64 -9.05 -20.40
N ILE A 289 7.65 -10.05 -19.53
CA ILE A 289 6.63 -10.29 -18.51
C ILE A 289 7.23 -9.99 -17.13
N THR A 290 6.76 -8.93 -16.48
CA THR A 290 7.45 -8.37 -15.30
C THR A 290 6.64 -8.51 -14.00
N TYR A 291 7.33 -8.92 -12.93
CA TYR A 291 6.86 -8.85 -11.55
C TYR A 291 7.70 -7.86 -10.74
N ASN A 292 7.05 -6.87 -10.12
CA ASN A 292 7.69 -5.87 -9.27
C ASN A 292 7.40 -6.04 -7.78
N GLY A 293 8.31 -6.70 -7.07
CA GLY A 293 8.38 -6.73 -5.61
C GLY A 293 8.87 -8.08 -5.09
N ILE A 294 8.53 -8.36 -3.83
CA ILE A 294 8.87 -9.61 -3.16
C ILE A 294 7.66 -10.52 -2.98
N PHE A 295 7.91 -11.83 -3.02
CA PHE A 295 6.94 -12.88 -2.69
C PHE A 295 6.94 -13.13 -1.18
N TYR A 296 5.77 -13.20 -0.56
CA TYR A 296 5.63 -13.45 0.88
C TYR A 296 4.26 -14.01 1.23
N GLY A 297 4.20 -14.79 2.32
CA GLY A 297 2.95 -15.39 2.79
C GLY A 297 2.28 -16.24 1.72
N ALA A 298 1.05 -15.89 1.36
CA ALA A 298 0.28 -16.57 0.33
C ALA A 298 0.67 -16.17 -1.11
N GLN A 299 1.38 -15.05 -1.30
CA GLN A 299 1.79 -14.59 -2.63
C GLN A 299 2.99 -15.39 -3.12
N LYS A 300 2.73 -16.36 -4.01
CA LYS A 300 3.74 -17.29 -4.51
C LYS A 300 3.73 -17.37 -6.04
N PRO A 301 4.90 -17.50 -6.69
CA PRO A 301 4.97 -17.56 -8.15
C PRO A 301 4.72 -18.96 -8.73
N ASP A 302 4.60 -19.99 -7.90
CA ASP A 302 4.61 -21.40 -8.30
C ASP A 302 3.63 -21.74 -9.42
N VAL A 303 2.37 -21.31 -9.30
CA VAL A 303 1.33 -21.61 -10.30
C VAL A 303 1.60 -20.88 -11.62
N PHE A 304 2.06 -19.63 -11.56
CA PHE A 304 2.47 -18.88 -12.74
C PHE A 304 3.66 -19.54 -13.45
N LEU A 305 4.72 -19.89 -12.71
CA LEU A 305 5.90 -20.55 -13.27
C LEU A 305 5.55 -21.91 -13.89
N ALA A 306 4.70 -22.70 -13.23
CA ALA A 306 4.24 -23.98 -13.75
C ALA A 306 3.42 -23.81 -15.04
N ALA A 307 2.58 -22.78 -15.13
CA ALA A 307 1.82 -22.48 -16.35
C ALA A 307 2.75 -22.07 -17.51
N VAL A 308 3.76 -21.24 -17.25
CA VAL A 308 4.78 -20.89 -18.26
C VAL A 308 5.52 -22.14 -18.75
N ARG A 309 5.92 -23.04 -17.83
CA ARG A 309 6.54 -24.32 -18.18
C ARG A 309 5.62 -25.17 -19.07
N ALA A 310 4.33 -25.25 -18.73
CA ALA A 310 3.35 -26.00 -19.51
C ALA A 310 3.18 -25.44 -20.94
N LEU A 311 3.31 -24.13 -21.14
CA LEU A 311 3.28 -23.51 -22.48
C LEU A 311 4.54 -23.80 -23.31
N LEU A 312 5.70 -23.88 -22.67
CA LEU A 312 6.94 -24.30 -23.33
C LEU A 312 6.87 -25.79 -23.70
N ASP A 313 6.35 -26.63 -22.81
CA ASP A 313 6.22 -28.08 -23.05
C ASP A 313 5.21 -28.40 -24.16
N SER A 314 4.16 -27.59 -24.31
CA SER A 314 3.20 -27.73 -25.40
C SER A 314 3.68 -27.16 -26.74
N GLY A 315 4.80 -26.42 -26.75
CA GLY A 315 5.33 -25.74 -27.94
C GLY A 315 4.54 -24.48 -28.34
N PHE A 316 3.64 -23.96 -27.50
CA PHE A 316 2.92 -22.71 -27.78
C PHE A 316 3.84 -21.48 -27.74
N ILE A 317 4.88 -21.54 -26.90
CA ILE A 317 5.99 -20.59 -26.85
C ILE A 317 7.33 -21.34 -26.89
N ASN A 318 8.37 -20.64 -27.32
CA ASN A 318 9.77 -21.06 -27.20
C ASN A 318 10.55 -20.14 -26.24
N GLU A 319 11.77 -20.54 -25.84
CA GLU A 319 12.63 -19.75 -24.94
C GLU A 319 13.04 -18.37 -25.49
N ASN A 320 12.82 -18.12 -26.77
CA ASN A 320 13.10 -16.83 -27.41
C ASN A 320 11.86 -15.93 -27.53
N ASP A 321 10.67 -16.43 -27.19
CA ASP A 321 9.43 -15.68 -27.34
C ASP A 321 9.15 -14.76 -26.16
N ILE A 322 9.65 -15.10 -24.97
CA ILE A 322 9.37 -14.39 -23.71
C ILE A 322 10.60 -14.23 -22.84
N GLU A 323 10.56 -13.21 -21.98
CA GLU A 323 11.50 -12.97 -20.89
C GLU A 323 10.72 -12.68 -19.60
N LEU A 324 10.96 -13.46 -18.54
CA LEU A 324 10.40 -13.27 -17.20
C LEU A 324 11.31 -12.35 -16.39
N VAL A 325 10.86 -11.14 -16.10
CA VAL A 325 11.64 -10.16 -15.34
C VAL A 325 11.14 -10.08 -13.92
N PHE A 326 12.02 -10.32 -12.95
CA PHE A 326 11.73 -10.15 -11.52
C PHE A 326 12.59 -9.03 -10.95
N GLN A 327 11.95 -8.04 -10.35
CA GLN A 327 12.59 -6.91 -9.67
C GLN A 327 12.06 -6.80 -8.24
N GLY A 328 12.91 -6.50 -7.27
CA GLY A 328 12.63 -6.56 -5.82
C GLY A 328 13.41 -7.66 -5.08
N GLY A 329 13.93 -8.65 -5.81
CA GLY A 329 14.75 -9.73 -5.30
C GLY A 329 14.00 -11.06 -5.14
N LEU A 330 14.61 -12.14 -5.64
CA LEU A 330 14.11 -13.51 -5.52
C LEU A 330 14.77 -14.22 -4.33
N GLU A 331 13.95 -14.75 -3.43
CA GLU A 331 14.42 -15.59 -2.34
C GLU A 331 14.89 -16.96 -2.87
N LYS A 332 15.79 -17.62 -2.12
CA LYS A 332 16.35 -18.93 -2.48
C LYS A 332 15.31 -19.98 -2.88
N PRO A 333 14.17 -20.14 -2.17
CA PRO A 333 13.15 -21.11 -2.56
C PRO A 333 12.55 -20.84 -3.95
N VAL A 334 12.38 -19.57 -4.31
CA VAL A 334 11.84 -19.17 -5.63
C VAL A 334 12.86 -19.44 -6.73
N LEU A 335 14.15 -19.14 -6.48
CA LEU A 335 15.23 -19.45 -7.41
C LEU A 335 15.35 -20.96 -7.65
N GLN A 336 15.26 -21.76 -6.59
CA GLN A 336 15.25 -23.23 -6.70
C GLN A 336 14.07 -23.70 -7.56
N ARG A 337 12.89 -23.13 -7.34
CA ARG A 337 11.69 -23.49 -8.10
C ARG A 337 11.80 -23.16 -9.59
N ILE A 338 12.40 -22.02 -9.93
CA ILE A 338 12.71 -21.63 -11.33
C ILE A 338 13.62 -22.68 -11.98
N SER A 339 14.64 -23.13 -11.26
CA SER A 339 15.59 -24.13 -11.76
C SER A 339 14.97 -25.51 -11.93
N GLU A 340 14.16 -25.97 -10.97
CA GLU A 340 13.40 -27.22 -11.07
C GLU A 340 12.48 -27.26 -12.30
N LEU A 341 11.89 -26.11 -12.64
CA LEU A 341 11.04 -25.95 -13.82
C LEU A 341 11.84 -25.66 -15.10
N ARG A 342 13.17 -25.60 -15.05
CA ARG A 342 14.04 -25.29 -16.19
C ARG A 342 13.64 -23.98 -16.89
N LEU A 343 13.43 -22.93 -16.10
CA LEU A 343 13.04 -21.60 -16.59
C LEU A 343 14.20 -20.58 -16.48
N ASP A 344 15.40 -21.01 -16.10
CA ASP A 344 16.56 -20.14 -15.86
C ASP A 344 16.89 -19.28 -17.09
N ARG A 345 16.87 -19.87 -18.29
CA ARG A 345 17.24 -19.21 -19.56
C ARG A 345 16.31 -18.07 -19.97
N ILE A 346 15.08 -18.07 -19.47
CA ILE A 346 14.09 -17.03 -19.75
C ILE A 346 13.89 -16.10 -18.56
N THR A 347 14.65 -16.28 -17.47
CA THR A 347 14.45 -15.50 -16.23
C THR A 347 15.56 -14.46 -16.05
N VAL A 348 15.15 -13.22 -15.82
CA VAL A 348 16.02 -12.11 -15.46
C VAL A 348 15.71 -11.65 -14.05
N ASN A 349 16.65 -11.89 -13.13
CA ASN A 349 16.56 -11.38 -11.76
C ASN A 349 17.33 -10.05 -11.65
N LYS A 350 16.60 -8.94 -11.56
CA LYS A 350 17.16 -7.60 -11.40
C LYS A 350 17.58 -7.29 -9.96
N GLY A 351 17.29 -8.16 -9.00
CA GLY A 351 17.57 -7.91 -7.59
C GLY A 351 16.74 -6.76 -7.01
N TYR A 352 17.20 -6.19 -5.91
CA TYR A 352 16.61 -4.97 -5.36
C TYR A 352 17.00 -3.77 -6.22
N LEU A 353 16.03 -2.91 -6.53
CA LEU A 353 16.22 -1.66 -7.25
C LEU A 353 15.59 -0.52 -6.44
N PRO A 354 16.16 0.70 -6.50
CA PRO A 354 15.49 1.90 -6.04
C PRO A 354 14.08 2.01 -6.64
N HIS A 355 13.12 2.52 -5.86
CA HIS A 355 11.70 2.51 -6.25
C HIS A 355 11.44 3.14 -7.63
N ARG A 356 12.04 4.32 -7.89
CA ARG A 356 11.91 5.04 -9.17
C ARG A 356 12.43 4.24 -10.37
N GLU A 357 13.56 3.55 -10.23
CA GLU A 357 14.10 2.70 -11.29
C GLU A 357 13.21 1.49 -11.55
N SER A 358 12.67 0.89 -10.48
CA SER A 358 11.72 -0.20 -10.60
C SER A 358 10.47 0.21 -11.38
N VAL A 359 9.94 1.41 -11.15
CA VAL A 359 8.77 1.94 -11.88
C VAL A 359 9.12 2.22 -13.35
N LYS A 360 10.29 2.80 -13.64
CA LYS A 360 10.76 2.99 -15.03
C LYS A 360 10.81 1.66 -15.81
N ASN A 361 11.29 0.59 -15.20
CA ASN A 361 11.33 -0.73 -15.85
C ASN A 361 9.94 -1.28 -16.22
N LEU A 362 8.89 -0.92 -15.48
CA LEU A 362 7.52 -1.36 -15.79
C LEU A 362 7.07 -0.86 -17.18
N PHE A 363 7.51 0.33 -17.61
CA PHE A 363 7.17 0.87 -18.94
C PHE A 363 7.72 0.06 -20.10
N HIS A 364 8.89 -0.56 -19.88
CA HIS A 364 9.56 -1.39 -20.88
C HIS A 364 9.04 -2.83 -20.89
N SER A 365 7.98 -3.12 -20.13
CA SER A 365 7.34 -4.43 -20.10
C SER A 365 6.19 -4.49 -21.11
N ASP A 366 5.93 -5.68 -21.64
CA ASP A 366 4.77 -5.94 -22.52
C ASP A 366 3.58 -6.47 -21.71
N LEU A 367 3.84 -7.18 -20.62
CA LEU A 367 2.86 -7.68 -19.66
C LEU A 367 3.37 -7.47 -18.24
N LEU A 368 2.51 -6.96 -17.37
CA LEU A 368 2.77 -6.90 -15.93
C LEU A 368 1.95 -7.96 -15.23
N TRP A 369 2.49 -8.57 -14.17
CA TRP A 369 1.72 -9.54 -13.42
C TRP A 369 1.94 -9.48 -11.91
N PHE A 370 0.91 -9.91 -11.18
CA PHE A 370 0.95 -10.05 -9.73
C PHE A 370 0.06 -11.21 -9.27
N THR A 371 0.19 -11.58 -8.01
CA THR A 371 -0.65 -12.61 -7.38
C THR A 371 -1.14 -12.11 -6.02
N VAL A 372 -2.38 -12.46 -5.70
CA VAL A 372 -2.92 -12.46 -4.34
C VAL A 372 -3.26 -13.92 -4.06
N GLY A 373 -2.48 -14.59 -3.21
CA GLY A 373 -2.79 -15.96 -2.82
C GLY A 373 -3.97 -16.05 -1.85
N ARG A 374 -4.53 -17.25 -1.70
CA ARG A 374 -5.66 -17.45 -0.81
C ARG A 374 -5.28 -17.24 0.65
N GLN A 375 -6.02 -16.38 1.33
CA GLN A 375 -5.78 -16.02 2.73
C GLN A 375 -7.02 -15.40 3.38
N LYS A 376 -6.97 -15.29 4.71
CA LYS A 376 -8.04 -14.63 5.46
C LYS A 376 -8.25 -13.19 4.94
N ASN A 377 -9.49 -12.83 4.67
CA ASN A 377 -9.89 -11.53 4.13
C ASN A 377 -9.21 -11.16 2.80
N GLU A 378 -8.86 -12.16 1.99
CA GLU A 378 -8.35 -11.97 0.62
C GLU A 378 -9.21 -11.03 -0.22
N ASN A 379 -10.53 -11.01 0.03
CA ASN A 379 -11.48 -10.15 -0.67
C ASN A 379 -11.24 -8.64 -0.46
N GLN A 380 -10.49 -8.26 0.58
CA GLN A 380 -10.13 -6.88 0.90
C GLN A 380 -8.70 -6.50 0.45
N VAL A 381 -7.92 -7.44 -0.10
CA VAL A 381 -6.51 -7.18 -0.40
C VAL A 381 -6.38 -6.44 -1.73
N THR A 382 -5.84 -5.23 -1.70
CA THR A 382 -5.44 -4.46 -2.89
C THR A 382 -4.01 -3.98 -2.73
N THR A 383 -3.08 -4.70 -3.36
CA THR A 383 -1.63 -4.43 -3.23
C THR A 383 -1.22 -3.14 -3.94
N GLY A 384 -0.15 -2.48 -3.48
CA GLY A 384 0.37 -1.27 -4.13
C GLY A 384 0.78 -1.48 -5.60
N LYS A 385 1.30 -2.67 -5.93
CA LYS A 385 1.77 -3.05 -7.27
C LYS A 385 0.68 -2.89 -8.34
N LEU A 386 -0.56 -3.29 -8.01
CA LEU A 386 -1.69 -3.16 -8.93
C LEU A 386 -1.88 -1.72 -9.42
N PHE A 387 -1.72 -0.74 -8.53
CA PHE A 387 -1.92 0.67 -8.87
C PHE A 387 -0.73 1.24 -9.65
N GLU A 388 0.49 0.84 -9.33
CA GLU A 388 1.67 1.18 -10.15
C GLU A 388 1.53 0.63 -11.57
N TYR A 389 1.03 -0.60 -11.70
CA TYR A 389 0.80 -1.21 -13.01
C TYR A 389 -0.29 -0.48 -13.80
N ILE A 390 -1.39 -0.09 -13.15
CA ILE A 390 -2.43 0.74 -13.77
C ILE A 390 -1.84 2.06 -14.29
N GLY A 391 -0.92 2.67 -13.54
CA GLY A 391 -0.23 3.89 -13.96
C GLY A 391 0.58 3.75 -15.26
N THR A 392 0.98 2.53 -15.64
CA THR A 392 1.75 2.30 -16.87
C THR A 392 0.90 2.22 -18.14
N GLY A 393 -0.42 1.99 -18.01
CA GLY A 393 -1.29 1.72 -19.15
C GLY A 393 -1.02 0.38 -19.85
N LYS A 394 -0.25 -0.54 -19.25
CA LYS A 394 0.07 -1.86 -19.82
C LYS A 394 -0.99 -2.90 -19.46
N PRO A 395 -1.09 -4.01 -20.23
CA PRO A 395 -1.84 -5.19 -19.82
C PRO A 395 -1.38 -5.74 -18.47
N ILE A 396 -2.32 -6.20 -17.65
CA ILE A 396 -2.05 -6.72 -16.31
C ILE A 396 -2.67 -8.10 -16.14
N LEU A 397 -1.86 -9.11 -15.78
CA LEU A 397 -2.35 -10.41 -15.33
C LEU A 397 -2.36 -10.49 -13.79
N GLY A 398 -3.54 -10.66 -13.21
CA GLY A 398 -3.72 -10.94 -11.79
C GLY A 398 -4.11 -12.38 -11.52
N LEU A 399 -3.28 -13.10 -10.78
CA LEU A 399 -3.64 -14.38 -10.17
C LEU A 399 -4.33 -14.09 -8.84
N VAL A 400 -5.66 -14.02 -8.83
CA VAL A 400 -6.44 -13.51 -7.68
C VAL A 400 -7.71 -14.34 -7.43
N PRO A 401 -8.08 -14.63 -6.17
CA PRO A 401 -9.22 -15.50 -5.84
C PRO A 401 -10.59 -14.80 -5.95
N GLY A 402 -10.60 -13.49 -6.21
CA GLY A 402 -11.80 -12.64 -6.26
C GLY A 402 -11.57 -11.31 -5.54
N GLY A 403 -12.67 -10.65 -5.11
CA GLY A 403 -12.63 -9.47 -4.26
C GLY A 403 -12.22 -8.16 -4.94
N GLU A 404 -11.74 -7.20 -4.16
CA GLU A 404 -11.47 -5.85 -4.65
C GLU A 404 -10.36 -5.77 -5.70
N ALA A 405 -9.29 -6.59 -5.60
CA ALA A 405 -8.27 -6.66 -6.64
C ALA A 405 -8.85 -7.16 -7.98
N ALA A 406 -9.73 -8.17 -7.95
CA ALA A 406 -10.40 -8.66 -9.15
C ALA A 406 -11.32 -7.59 -9.76
N ARG A 407 -12.11 -6.90 -8.92
CA ARG A 407 -13.00 -5.81 -9.37
C ARG A 407 -12.25 -4.65 -10.03
N ILE A 408 -11.08 -4.29 -9.48
CA ILE A 408 -10.22 -3.24 -10.04
C ILE A 408 -9.64 -3.68 -11.39
N LEU A 409 -9.21 -4.94 -11.52
CA LEU A 409 -8.72 -5.47 -12.79
C LEU A 409 -9.79 -5.47 -13.88
N ASP A 410 -11.01 -5.90 -13.55
CA ASP A 410 -12.13 -5.89 -14.48
C ASP A 410 -12.46 -4.46 -14.96
N ALA A 411 -12.44 -3.50 -14.04
CA ALA A 411 -12.71 -2.10 -14.35
C ALA A 411 -11.57 -1.39 -15.12
N TYR A 412 -10.35 -1.91 -15.09
CA TYR A 412 -9.20 -1.34 -15.78
C TYR A 412 -9.26 -1.50 -17.32
N GLY A 413 -10.01 -2.49 -17.81
CA GLY A 413 -10.21 -2.74 -19.24
C GLY A 413 -9.09 -3.54 -19.93
N ALA A 414 -7.83 -3.40 -19.48
CA ALA A 414 -6.70 -4.23 -19.92
C ALA A 414 -6.20 -5.19 -18.81
N GLY A 415 -7.11 -5.57 -17.91
CA GLY A 415 -6.85 -6.52 -16.82
C GLY A 415 -7.32 -7.92 -17.16
N TYR A 416 -6.46 -8.91 -16.94
CA TYR A 416 -6.75 -10.33 -17.08
C TYR A 416 -6.71 -10.99 -15.70
N ARG A 417 -7.61 -11.94 -15.47
CA ARG A 417 -7.71 -12.66 -14.20
C ARG A 417 -7.55 -14.15 -14.41
N ALA A 418 -6.78 -14.75 -13.52
CA ALA A 418 -6.69 -16.21 -13.41
C ALA A 418 -6.84 -16.62 -11.94
N ASP A 419 -7.28 -17.86 -11.73
CA ASP A 419 -7.34 -18.44 -10.38
C ASP A 419 -5.89 -18.66 -9.88
N PRO A 420 -5.53 -18.16 -8.67
CA PRO A 420 -4.18 -18.31 -8.14
C PRO A 420 -3.77 -19.76 -7.88
N ASP A 421 -4.71 -20.70 -7.84
CA ASP A 421 -4.47 -22.11 -7.54
C ASP A 421 -4.64 -23.05 -8.76
N SER A 422 -4.93 -22.53 -9.97
CA SER A 422 -5.10 -23.36 -11.18
C SER A 422 -4.07 -23.04 -12.26
N ILE A 423 -3.20 -24.02 -12.53
CA ILE A 423 -2.20 -23.94 -13.59
C ILE A 423 -2.87 -23.85 -14.96
N GLU A 424 -3.92 -24.63 -15.19
CA GLU A 424 -4.66 -24.73 -16.45
C GLU A 424 -5.35 -23.40 -16.78
N HIS A 425 -5.97 -22.76 -15.79
CA HIS A 425 -6.62 -21.46 -16.00
C HIS A 425 -5.57 -20.37 -16.31
N VAL A 426 -4.45 -20.34 -15.58
CA VAL A 426 -3.36 -19.40 -15.86
C VAL A 426 -2.79 -19.63 -17.26
N GLN A 427 -2.62 -20.89 -17.67
CA GLN A 427 -2.16 -21.26 -19.01
C GLN A 427 -3.10 -20.73 -20.10
N GLN A 428 -4.42 -20.94 -19.94
CA GLN A 428 -5.43 -20.46 -20.88
C GLN A 428 -5.39 -18.93 -21.04
N ILE A 429 -5.31 -18.21 -19.92
CA ILE A 429 -5.27 -16.75 -19.92
C ILE A 429 -3.95 -16.23 -20.52
N LEU A 430 -2.82 -16.89 -20.27
CA LEU A 430 -1.55 -16.54 -20.92
C LEU A 430 -1.61 -16.75 -22.43
N ILE A 431 -2.24 -17.81 -22.92
CA ILE A 431 -2.47 -18.02 -24.36
C ILE A 431 -3.26 -16.85 -24.97
N GLU A 432 -4.33 -16.43 -24.30
CA GLU A 432 -5.16 -15.29 -24.73
C GLU A 432 -4.35 -13.99 -24.79
N ILE A 433 -3.63 -13.67 -23.71
CA ILE A 433 -2.81 -12.46 -23.61
C ILE A 433 -1.73 -12.44 -24.69
N LEU A 434 -0.95 -13.52 -24.80
CA LEU A 434 0.17 -13.59 -25.75
C LEU A 434 -0.31 -13.51 -27.20
N SER A 435 -1.45 -14.13 -27.52
CA SER A 435 -2.08 -14.01 -28.85
C SER A 435 -2.53 -12.58 -29.15
N THR A 436 -3.06 -11.89 -28.13
CA THR A 436 -3.50 -10.49 -28.22
C THR A 436 -2.31 -9.55 -28.44
N LEU A 437 -1.23 -9.72 -27.65
CA LEU A 437 0.00 -8.94 -27.77
C LEU A 437 0.69 -9.15 -29.13
N ARG A 438 0.82 -10.40 -29.58
CA ARG A 438 1.37 -10.75 -30.90
C ARG A 438 0.59 -10.11 -32.06
N SER A 439 -0.73 -9.97 -31.90
CA SER A 439 -1.59 -9.31 -32.90
C SER A 439 -1.73 -7.80 -32.70
N LYS A 440 -1.00 -7.19 -31.75
CA LYS A 440 -1.02 -5.75 -31.42
C LYS A 440 -2.43 -5.20 -31.11
N ARG A 441 -3.32 -6.05 -30.59
CA ARG A 441 -4.72 -5.70 -30.25
C ARG A 441 -4.90 -5.49 -28.74
N ILE A 442 -4.06 -4.64 -28.14
CA ILE A 442 -4.16 -4.36 -26.70
C ILE A 442 -5.51 -3.71 -26.40
N PRO A 443 -6.30 -4.22 -25.43
CA PRO A 443 -7.54 -3.57 -25.01
C PRO A 443 -7.30 -2.12 -24.60
N PRO A 444 -8.19 -1.18 -24.96
CA PRO A 444 -8.05 0.21 -24.54
C PRO A 444 -8.15 0.31 -23.01
N VAL A 445 -7.21 1.03 -22.41
CA VAL A 445 -7.23 1.37 -20.99
C VAL A 445 -8.13 2.59 -20.79
N ASP A 446 -9.02 2.57 -19.78
CA ASP A 446 -9.81 3.74 -19.40
C ASP A 446 -8.93 4.78 -18.68
N PRO A 447 -8.65 5.94 -19.30
CA PRO A 447 -7.82 6.97 -18.70
C PRO A 447 -8.49 7.66 -17.51
N VAL A 448 -9.82 7.76 -17.52
CA VAL A 448 -10.59 8.35 -16.41
C VAL A 448 -10.50 7.45 -15.20
N PHE A 449 -10.73 6.15 -15.36
CA PHE A 449 -10.56 5.17 -14.28
C PHE A 449 -9.14 5.20 -13.72
N SER A 450 -8.13 5.13 -14.57
CA SER A 450 -6.72 5.13 -14.16
C SER A 450 -6.34 6.40 -13.40
N SER A 451 -6.83 7.56 -13.84
CA SER A 451 -6.58 8.85 -13.18
C SER A 451 -7.13 8.92 -11.74
N THR A 452 -8.12 8.10 -11.38
CA THR A 452 -8.68 8.07 -10.02
C THR A 452 -7.69 7.57 -8.98
N PHE A 453 -6.64 6.87 -9.41
CA PHE A 453 -5.57 6.31 -8.58
C PHE A 453 -4.28 7.15 -8.59
N ASN A 454 -4.29 8.32 -9.23
CA ASN A 454 -3.18 9.26 -9.16
C ASN A 454 -3.08 9.84 -7.73
N ARG A 455 -1.89 9.71 -7.11
CA ARG A 455 -1.64 10.19 -5.74
C ARG A 455 -1.87 11.70 -5.53
N ILE A 456 -1.70 12.53 -6.56
CA ILE A 456 -2.05 13.97 -6.50
C ILE A 456 -3.57 14.13 -6.31
N GLY A 457 -4.37 13.40 -7.11
CA GLY A 457 -5.83 13.43 -7.01
C GLY A 457 -6.34 12.86 -5.69
N ILE A 458 -5.71 11.79 -5.19
CA ILE A 458 -5.99 11.19 -3.89
C ILE A 458 -5.73 12.21 -2.76
N ALA A 459 -4.58 12.91 -2.78
CA ALA A 459 -4.27 13.96 -1.81
C ALA A 459 -5.28 15.12 -1.88
N GLY A 460 -5.72 15.50 -3.08
CA GLY A 460 -6.76 16.53 -3.26
C GLY A 460 -8.11 16.14 -2.66
N LYS A 461 -8.55 14.88 -2.86
CA LYS A 461 -9.78 14.37 -2.24
C LYS A 461 -9.69 14.36 -0.71
N LEU A 462 -8.54 13.98 -0.15
CA LEU A 462 -8.29 14.02 1.28
C LEU A 462 -8.30 15.46 1.82
N ALA A 463 -7.62 16.38 1.14
CA ALA A 463 -7.61 17.81 1.49
C ALA A 463 -9.03 18.42 1.50
N SER A 464 -9.90 18.05 0.54
CA SER A 464 -11.29 18.51 0.56
C SER A 464 -12.06 18.05 1.80
N ARG A 465 -11.78 16.84 2.32
CA ARG A 465 -12.35 16.39 3.60
C ARG A 465 -11.76 17.11 4.79
N PHE A 466 -10.48 17.48 4.72
CA PHE A 466 -9.85 18.30 5.74
C PHE A 466 -10.50 19.69 5.82
N ASP A 467 -10.76 20.34 4.68
CA ASP A 467 -11.45 21.62 4.61
C ASP A 467 -12.85 21.55 5.27
N GLU A 468 -13.60 20.47 5.00
CA GLU A 468 -14.92 20.22 5.58
C GLU A 468 -14.86 20.03 7.11
N LEU A 469 -13.93 19.20 7.59
CA LEU A 469 -13.74 18.96 9.02
C LEU A 469 -13.34 20.24 9.78
N LYS A 470 -12.40 21.02 9.21
CA LYS A 470 -11.96 22.30 9.78
C LYS A 470 -13.11 23.30 9.84
N SER A 471 -13.92 23.39 8.79
CA SER A 471 -15.09 24.27 8.73
C SER A 471 -16.12 23.91 9.81
N HIS A 472 -16.45 22.63 9.96
CA HIS A 472 -17.38 22.18 11.00
C HIS A 472 -16.87 22.47 12.42
N GLN A 473 -15.56 22.33 12.66
CA GLN A 473 -14.95 22.65 13.95
C GLN A 473 -15.02 24.15 14.26
N ALA A 474 -14.78 25.01 13.25
CA ALA A 474 -14.89 26.46 13.40
C ALA A 474 -16.32 26.90 13.78
N THR A 475 -17.34 26.36 13.08
CA THR A 475 -18.76 26.63 13.38
C THR A 475 -19.13 26.25 14.82
N ARG A 476 -18.62 25.12 15.31
CA ARG A 476 -18.86 24.67 16.70
C ARG A 476 -18.21 25.56 17.74
N ARG A 477 -16.97 26.01 17.49
CA ARG A 477 -16.30 26.96 18.39
C ARG A 477 -17.04 28.30 18.46
N SER A 478 -17.68 28.71 17.37
CA SER A 478 -18.50 29.93 17.36
C SER A 478 -19.90 29.76 17.96
N ASN A 479 -20.40 28.54 18.11
CA ASN A 479 -21.75 28.28 18.65
C ASN A 479 -21.74 27.03 19.57
N PRO A 480 -21.30 27.17 20.84
CA PRO A 480 -21.10 26.04 21.75
C PRO A 480 -22.40 25.39 22.27
N ASP A 481 -23.55 26.06 22.14
CA ASP A 481 -24.85 25.62 22.71
C ASP A 481 -25.82 25.02 21.66
N GLY A 482 -25.31 24.61 20.49
CA GLY A 482 -26.10 24.13 19.34
C GLY A 482 -26.14 22.63 19.14
#